data_AF-J9EY49-F1
#
_entry.id   AF-J9EY49-F1
#
_cell.length_a   1.000
_cell.length_b   1.000
_cell.length_c   1.000
_cell.angle_alpha   90.00
_cell.angle_beta   90.00
_cell.angle_gamma   90.00
#
_symmetry.space_group_name_H-M   'P 1'
#
loop_
_entity.id
_entity.type
_entity.pdbx_description
1 polymer ?
#
loop_
_entity_poly.entity_id
_entity_poly.type
_entity_poly.pdbx_seq_one_letter_code
_entity_poly.pdbx_strand_id
1 'polypeptide(L)'
;MPKQEFEFIDYLGPLAVSVCFVIALFILSAIINFIWITKNDDRTVFEKFGSTFDLRCGVHRMRHRPNKWPLLTYTFAILELEPIKMFSTILTNLEELATNVDPQRCEMYEEMVMNLRINENYARR
;
A
#
# COMPACT_ATOMS: atom_id res chain seq x y z
N MET A 1 50.84 23.75 8.78
CA MET A 1 50.02 23.74 7.56
C MET A 1 49.22 25.03 7.53
N PRO A 2 49.24 25.80 6.43
CA PRO A 2 48.39 26.98 6.31
C PRO A 2 46.92 26.54 6.39
N LYS A 3 46.10 27.30 7.13
CA LYS A 3 44.66 27.03 7.23
C LYS A 3 44.00 27.50 5.93
N GLN A 4 43.21 26.63 5.32
CA GLN A 4 42.43 27.00 4.14
C GLN A 4 41.29 27.91 4.58
N GLU A 5 41.28 29.15 4.07
CA GLU A 5 40.16 30.09 4.19
C GLU A 5 39.13 29.68 3.13
N PHE A 6 37.95 29.24 3.55
CA PHE A 6 36.88 28.83 2.65
C PHE A 6 35.99 30.02 2.33
N GLU A 7 35.80 30.30 1.05
CA GLU A 7 34.83 31.29 0.60
C GLU A 7 33.44 30.64 0.40
N PHE A 8 32.38 31.44 0.44
CA PHE A 8 31.00 30.96 0.24
C PHE A 8 30.82 30.15 -1.05
N ILE A 9 31.60 30.46 -2.09
CA ILE A 9 31.54 29.78 -3.38
C ILE A 9 32.07 28.35 -3.31
N ASP A 10 33.02 28.06 -2.41
CA ASP A 10 33.56 26.72 -2.22
C ASP A 10 32.51 25.75 -1.67
N TYR A 11 31.49 26.27 -0.96
CA TYR A 11 30.34 25.51 -0.49
C TYR A 11 29.27 25.27 -1.56
N LEU A 12 29.23 26.07 -2.63
CA LEU A 12 28.28 25.89 -3.72
C LEU A 12 28.60 24.65 -4.57
N GLY A 13 29.88 24.26 -4.66
CA GLY A 13 30.30 23.05 -5.39
C GLY A 13 29.63 21.78 -4.85
N PRO A 14 29.82 21.44 -3.55
CA PRO A 14 29.15 20.30 -2.93
C PRO A 14 27.62 20.37 -3.02
N LEU A 15 27.05 21.57 -2.84
CA LEU A 15 25.61 21.77 -2.94
C LEU A 15 25.10 21.45 -4.35
N ALA A 16 25.72 22.00 -5.38
CA ALA A 16 25.35 21.78 -6.78
C ALA A 16 25.45 20.30 -7.17
N VAL A 17 26.53 19.62 -6.78
CA VAL A 17 26.71 18.19 -7.06
C VAL A 17 25.63 17.36 -6.38
N SER A 18 25.29 17.65 -5.13
CA SER A 18 24.25 16.93 -4.40
C SER A 18 22.86 17.11 -5.04
N VAL A 19 22.53 18.31 -5.49
CA VAL A 19 21.27 18.61 -6.19
C VAL A 19 21.20 17.87 -7.52
N CYS A 20 22.27 17.93 -8.32
CA CYS A 20 22.36 17.19 -9.58
C CYS A 20 22.19 15.69 -9.39
N PHE A 21 22.78 15.12 -8.34
CA PHE A 21 22.65 13.71 -8.02
C PHE A 21 21.21 13.32 -7.68
N VAL A 22 20.53 14.11 -6.83
CA VAL A 22 19.13 13.86 -6.49
C VAL A 22 18.23 13.95 -7.71
N ILE A 23 18.46 14.93 -8.59
CA ILE A 23 17.71 15.06 -9.86
C ILE A 23 17.94 13.83 -10.75
N ALA A 24 19.18 13.37 -10.88
CA ALA A 24 19.50 12.18 -11.67
C ALA A 24 18.80 10.92 -11.13
N LEU A 25 18.80 10.72 -9.81
CA LEU A 25 18.08 9.61 -9.16
C LEU A 25 16.57 9.71 -9.39
N PHE A 26 16.01 10.92 -9.30
CA PHE A 26 14.59 11.14 -9.56
C PHE A 26 14.21 10.78 -11.01
N ILE A 27 15.01 11.21 -11.99
CA ILE A 27 14.80 10.89 -13.41
C ILE A 27 14.92 9.38 -13.65
N LEU A 28 15.96 8.72 -13.11
CA LEU A 28 16.10 7.27 -13.22
C LEU A 28 14.92 6.53 -12.60
N SER A 29 14.46 6.97 -11.43
CA SER A 29 13.28 6.40 -10.76
C SER A 29 12.02 6.54 -11.61
N ALA A 30 11.82 7.71 -12.24
CA ALA A 30 10.71 7.93 -13.17
C ALA A 30 10.81 7.03 -14.41
N ILE A 31 11.99 6.89 -15.01
CA ILE A 31 12.21 6.01 -16.17
C ILE A 31 11.87 4.56 -15.83
N ILE A 32 12.37 4.05 -14.70
CA ILE A 32 12.07 2.67 -14.23
C ILE A 32 10.56 2.50 -14.03
N ASN A 33 9.91 3.48 -13.40
CA ASN A 33 8.47 3.46 -13.16
C ASN A 33 7.63 3.42 -14.45
N PHE A 34 8.10 4.01 -15.55
CA PHE A 34 7.39 3.99 -16.84
C PHE A 34 7.74 2.81 -17.75
N ILE A 35 9.00 2.34 -17.74
CA ILE A 35 9.48 1.32 -18.67
C ILE A 35 9.40 -0.09 -18.07
N TRP A 36 9.76 -0.26 -16.80
CA TRP A 36 9.96 -1.59 -16.21
C TRP A 36 8.71 -2.10 -15.50
N ILE A 37 7.96 -1.22 -14.83
CA ILE A 37 6.86 -1.65 -13.97
C ILE A 37 5.73 -2.30 -14.77
N THR A 38 5.35 -3.49 -14.32
CA THR A 38 4.31 -4.31 -14.93
C THR A 38 3.03 -4.22 -14.11
N LYS A 39 1.88 -4.62 -14.69
CA LYS A 39 0.56 -4.62 -14.04
C LYS A 39 0.43 -5.52 -12.80
N ASN A 40 1.41 -6.40 -12.59
CA ASN A 40 1.40 -7.32 -11.45
C ASN A 40 2.21 -6.78 -10.27
N ASP A 41 2.99 -5.71 -10.48
CA ASP A 41 3.78 -5.08 -9.43
C ASP A 41 2.92 -4.13 -8.59
N ASP A 42 3.34 -3.89 -7.36
CA ASP A 42 2.66 -2.94 -6.48
C ASP A 42 2.72 -1.51 -7.03
N ARG A 43 1.66 -0.74 -6.75
CA ARG A 43 1.61 0.68 -7.16
C ARG A 43 2.76 1.46 -6.54
N THR A 44 3.50 2.16 -7.39
CA THR A 44 4.60 3.00 -6.95
C THR A 44 4.14 4.26 -6.25
N VAL A 45 5.10 4.93 -5.62
CA VAL A 45 4.92 6.27 -5.07
C VAL A 45 4.48 7.26 -6.17
N PHE A 46 4.99 7.13 -7.39
CA PHE A 46 4.57 7.98 -8.52
C PHE A 46 3.10 7.77 -8.88
N GLU A 47 2.65 6.52 -8.97
CA GLU A 47 1.24 6.24 -9.26
C GLU A 47 0.31 6.70 -8.12
N LYS A 48 0.74 6.55 -6.85
CA LYS A 48 -0.01 7.06 -5.69
C LYS A 48 -0.10 8.58 -5.70
N PHE A 49 1.01 9.27 -5.94
CA PHE A 49 1.06 10.73 -6.06
C PHE A 49 0.18 11.20 -7.22
N GLY A 50 0.33 10.59 -8.40
CA GLY A 50 -0.50 10.88 -9.57
C GLY A 50 -1.98 10.69 -9.29
N SER A 51 -2.37 9.66 -8.54
CA SER A 51 -3.76 9.41 -8.18
C SER A 51 -4.38 10.51 -7.34
N THR A 52 -3.60 11.26 -6.55
CA THR A 52 -4.10 12.40 -5.76
C THR A 52 -4.38 13.61 -6.64
N PHE A 53 -3.65 13.78 -7.73
CA PHE A 53 -3.79 14.89 -8.69
C PHE A 53 -4.53 14.50 -9.97
N ASP A 54 -5.16 13.32 -10.00
CA ASP A 54 -5.80 12.71 -11.18
C ASP A 54 -4.87 12.61 -12.41
N LEU A 55 -3.55 12.53 -12.18
CA LEU A 55 -2.51 12.45 -13.20
C LEU A 55 -2.06 11.00 -13.40
N ARG A 56 -2.15 10.49 -14.63
CA ARG A 56 -1.68 9.12 -14.96
C ARG A 56 -0.15 9.02 -14.97
N CYS A 57 0.41 8.67 -13.81
CA CYS A 57 1.87 8.54 -13.61
C CYS A 57 2.40 7.09 -13.74
N GLY A 58 1.68 6.20 -14.42
CA GLY A 58 2.12 4.81 -14.55
C GLY A 58 1.17 3.91 -15.34
N VAL A 59 1.47 2.61 -15.27
CA VAL A 59 0.79 1.55 -16.03
C VAL A 59 -0.59 1.27 -15.45
N HIS A 60 -0.76 1.37 -14.13
CA HIS A 60 -2.03 1.11 -13.48
C HIS A 60 -3.06 2.20 -13.78
N ARG A 61 -4.29 1.78 -14.10
CA ARG A 61 -5.43 2.70 -14.21
C ARG A 61 -5.81 3.22 -12.82
N MET A 62 -6.18 4.50 -12.77
CA MET A 62 -6.75 5.16 -11.59
C MET A 62 -8.13 4.59 -11.31
N ARG A 63 -8.17 3.44 -10.62
CA ARG A 63 -9.38 2.96 -9.95
C ARG A 63 -9.30 3.42 -8.51
N HIS A 64 -10.27 4.24 -8.08
CA HIS A 64 -10.52 4.48 -6.66
C HIS A 64 -10.69 3.12 -5.98
N ARG A 65 -9.73 2.75 -5.14
CA ARG A 65 -9.91 1.58 -4.30
C ARG A 65 -10.75 2.01 -3.10
N PRO A 66 -11.77 1.24 -2.71
CA PRO A 66 -12.45 1.47 -1.45
C PRO A 66 -11.44 1.38 -0.29
N ASN A 67 -11.58 2.28 0.68
CA ASN A 67 -10.75 2.25 1.88
C ASN A 67 -11.03 0.96 2.65
N LYS A 68 -10.02 0.09 2.79
CA LYS A 68 -10.19 -1.21 3.44
C LYS A 68 -10.29 -1.15 4.96
N TRP A 69 -9.67 -0.13 5.55
CA TRP A 69 -9.52 -0.01 6.99
C TRP A 69 -10.83 -0.02 7.78
N PRO A 70 -11.89 0.73 7.42
CA PRO A 70 -13.13 0.70 8.19
C PRO A 70 -13.77 -0.69 8.24
N LEU A 71 -13.83 -1.38 7.09
CA LEU A 71 -14.42 -2.72 7.00
C LEU A 71 -13.59 -3.74 7.79
N LEU A 72 -12.26 -3.69 7.64
CA LEU A 72 -11.34 -4.58 8.34
C LEU A 72 -11.34 -4.36 9.86
N THR A 73 -11.32 -3.10 10.31
CA THR A 73 -11.39 -2.78 11.74
C THR A 73 -12.72 -3.20 12.33
N TYR A 74 -13.83 -2.99 11.62
CA TYR A 74 -15.14 -3.45 12.05
C TYR A 74 -15.19 -4.97 12.17
N THR A 75 -14.66 -5.71 11.19
CA THR A 75 -14.60 -7.18 11.28
C THR A 75 -13.79 -7.66 12.48
N PHE A 76 -12.62 -7.07 12.72
CA PHE A 76 -11.80 -7.45 13.88
C PHE A 76 -12.48 -7.13 15.21
N ALA A 77 -13.15 -5.99 15.32
CA ALA A 77 -13.91 -5.64 16.51
C ALA A 77 -15.02 -6.66 16.79
N ILE A 78 -15.77 -7.08 15.77
CA ILE A 78 -16.83 -8.08 15.93
C ILE A 78 -16.25 -9.44 16.33
N LEU A 79 -15.12 -9.82 15.74
CA LEU A 79 -14.42 -11.07 16.03
C LEU A 79 -13.98 -11.17 17.49
N GLU A 80 -13.58 -10.04 18.08
CA GLU A 80 -13.16 -9.96 19.48
C GLU A 80 -14.34 -9.90 20.45
N LEU A 81 -15.43 -9.22 20.08
CA LEU A 81 -16.59 -9.02 20.95
C LEU A 81 -17.57 -10.19 20.95
N GLU A 82 -18.17 -10.51 19.80
CA GLU A 82 -19.28 -11.47 19.71
C GLU A 82 -19.25 -12.28 18.40
N PRO A 83 -18.20 -13.10 18.18
CA PRO A 83 -17.95 -13.78 16.90
C PRO A 83 -19.06 -14.77 16.50
N ILE A 84 -19.71 -15.41 17.47
CA ILE A 84 -20.75 -16.42 17.21
C ILE A 84 -22.08 -15.76 16.80
N LYS A 85 -22.48 -14.69 17.49
CA LYS A 85 -23.75 -14.00 17.19
C LYS A 85 -23.71 -13.28 15.85
N MET A 86 -22.57 -12.72 15.49
CA MET A 86 -22.37 -11.94 14.26
C MET A 86 -21.62 -12.72 13.16
N PHE A 87 -21.61 -14.04 13.26
CA PHE A 87 -20.89 -14.94 12.35
C PHE A 87 -21.18 -14.68 10.87
N SER A 88 -22.47 -14.53 10.51
CA SER A 88 -22.88 -14.23 9.14
C SER A 88 -22.32 -12.90 8.62
N THR A 89 -22.34 -11.86 9.45
CA THR A 89 -21.79 -10.54 9.12
C THR A 89 -20.28 -10.58 8.94
N ILE A 90 -19.58 -11.34 9.77
CA ILE A 90 -18.13 -11.53 9.63
C ILE A 90 -17.81 -12.19 8.29
N LEU A 91 -18.53 -13.27 7.94
CA LEU A 91 -18.32 -13.97 6.67
C LEU A 91 -18.52 -13.04 5.47
N THR A 92 -19.62 -12.29 5.42
CA THR A 92 -19.89 -11.38 4.31
C THR A 92 -18.82 -10.29 4.19
N ASN A 93 -18.34 -9.76 5.31
CA ASN A 93 -17.30 -8.74 5.29
C ASN A 93 -15.94 -9.30 4.87
N LEU A 94 -15.58 -10.51 5.30
CA LEU A 94 -14.34 -11.18 4.89
C LEU A 94 -14.36 -11.53 3.40
N GLU A 95 -15.51 -11.97 2.87
CA GLU A 95 -15.69 -12.23 1.45
C GLU A 95 -15.60 -10.94 0.61
N GLU A 96 -16.20 -9.84 1.08
CA GLU A 96 -16.09 -8.52 0.45
C GLU A 96 -14.63 -8.00 0.47
N LEU A 97 -13.92 -8.21 1.58
CA LEU A 97 -12.49 -7.90 1.71
C LEU A 97 -11.65 -8.70 0.72
N ALA A 98 -11.91 -9.99 0.60
CA ALA A 98 -11.20 -10.90 -0.31
C ALA A 98 -11.47 -10.58 -1.79
N THR A 99 -12.71 -10.26 -2.14
CA THR A 99 -13.11 -10.13 -3.56
C THR A 99 -12.91 -8.73 -4.10
N ASN A 100 -13.39 -7.72 -3.38
CA ASN A 100 -13.60 -6.38 -3.93
C ASN A 100 -12.61 -5.34 -3.40
N VAL A 101 -12.18 -5.48 -2.15
CA VAL A 101 -11.44 -4.42 -1.45
C VAL A 101 -9.93 -4.67 -1.42
N ASP A 102 -9.50 -5.87 -1.00
CA ASP A 102 -8.09 -6.23 -0.77
C ASP A 102 -7.76 -7.64 -1.29
N PRO A 103 -7.92 -7.90 -2.60
CA PRO A 103 -7.69 -9.23 -3.18
C PRO A 103 -6.24 -9.72 -3.05
N GLN A 104 -5.29 -8.82 -2.79
CA GLN A 104 -3.89 -9.17 -2.51
C GLN A 104 -3.74 -10.05 -1.25
N ARG A 105 -4.71 -10.03 -0.33
CA ARG A 105 -4.70 -10.80 0.92
C ARG A 105 -5.86 -11.80 0.99
N CYS A 106 -6.40 -12.21 -0.16
CA CYS A 106 -7.53 -13.14 -0.26
C CYS A 106 -7.33 -14.41 0.58
N GLU A 107 -6.17 -15.05 0.46
CA GLU A 107 -5.84 -16.28 1.18
C GLU A 107 -5.94 -16.13 2.71
N MET A 108 -5.48 -15.00 3.25
CA MET A 108 -5.56 -14.71 4.70
C MET A 108 -7.01 -14.59 5.16
N TYR A 109 -7.88 -13.95 4.37
CA TYR A 109 -9.30 -13.81 4.70
C TYR A 109 -10.03 -15.16 4.59
N GLU A 110 -9.71 -15.97 3.59
CA GLU A 110 -10.27 -17.33 3.42
C GLU A 110 -9.87 -18.25 4.57
N GLU A 111 -8.61 -18.21 5.02
CA GLU A 111 -8.15 -18.97 6.18
C GLU A 111 -8.92 -18.57 7.44
N MET A 112 -9.14 -17.27 7.64
CA MET A 112 -9.92 -16.76 8.76
C MET A 112 -11.37 -17.28 8.72
N VAL A 113 -12.00 -17.29 7.54
CA VAL A 113 -13.34 -17.87 7.34
C VAL A 113 -13.36 -19.36 7.69
N MET A 114 -12.35 -20.13 7.30
CA MET A 114 -12.27 -21.57 7.60
C MET A 114 -12.17 -21.81 9.11
N ASN A 115 -11.29 -21.08 9.80
CA ASN A 115 -11.13 -21.19 11.25
C ASN A 115 -12.42 -20.84 12.00
N LEU A 116 -13.14 -19.82 11.54
CA LEU A 116 -14.43 -19.45 12.12
C LEU A 116 -15.48 -20.56 11.95
N ARG A 117 -15.60 -21.14 10.75
CA ARG A 117 -16.53 -22.26 10.47
C ARG A 117 -16.24 -23.47 11.36
N ILE A 118 -14.96 -23.78 11.56
CA ILE A 118 -14.53 -24.86 12.44
C ILE A 118 -14.97 -24.59 13.88
N ASN A 119 -14.70 -23.39 14.41
CA ASN A 119 -15.08 -23.01 15.77
C ASN A 119 -16.60 -23.01 15.98
N GLU A 120 -17.37 -22.55 14.99
CA GLU A 120 -18.83 -22.58 15.05
C GLU A 120 -19.39 -24.01 15.10
N ASN A 121 -18.81 -24.93 14.33
CA ASN A 121 -19.18 -26.34 14.36
C ASN A 121 -18.88 -27.00 15.72
N TYR A 122 -17.80 -26.58 16.39
CA TYR A 122 -17.51 -27.03 17.76
C TYR A 122 -18.48 -26.44 18.78
N ALA A 123 -18.86 -25.17 18.64
CA ALA A 123 -19.80 -24.51 19.57
C ALA A 123 -21.24 -25.04 19.45
N ARG A 124 -21.62 -25.64 18.32
CA ARG A 124 -22.94 -26.24 18.08
C ARG A 124 -23.06 -27.71 18.52
N ARG A 125 -21.96 -28.37 18.90
CA ARG A 125 -21.96 -29.73 19.47
C ARG A 125 -22.04 -29.68 20.99
#